data_AF-A0A4R5YGY8-F1
#
_entry.id   AF-A0A4R5YGY8-F1
#
_cell.length_a   1.000
_cell.length_b   1.000
_cell.length_c   1.000
_cell.angle_alpha   90.00
_cell.angle_beta   90.00
_cell.angle_gamma   90.00
#
_symmetry.space_group_name_H-M   'P 1'
#
loop_
_entity.id
_entity.type
_entity.pdbx_description
1 polymer ?
#
loop_
_entity_poly.entity_id
_entity_poly.type
_entity_poly.pdbx_seq_one_letter_code
_entity_poly.pdbx_strand_id
1 'polypeptide(L)'
;MCIAVWWPAFTLGAWGQLFFDQILTVWAAATAALFVVLFRRHGEQRRKRRAAALLVPTLWLVLAIVVEDDGGFLDVLTETLGGAVAFLGIPATMWVLARIIWPEFGEGSLSPARRLLVIALVLSIAAASYLLGVNHAAFLTCDDFTISGNSAPAGCTPGAPSPLSDQ
;
A
#
# COMPACT_ATOMS: atom_id res chain seq x y z
N MET A 1 8.57 4.25 8.17
CA MET A 1 8.19 4.54 6.76
C MET A 1 8.83 3.58 5.79
N CYS A 2 10.13 3.33 5.89
CA CYS A 2 10.80 2.33 5.04
C CYS A 2 10.19 0.92 5.20
N ILE A 3 9.88 0.53 6.46
CA ILE A 3 9.15 -0.72 6.76
C ILE A 3 7.76 -0.79 6.10
N ALA A 4 7.11 0.35 5.84
CA ALA A 4 5.80 0.36 5.21
C ALA A 4 5.88 0.35 3.67
N VAL A 5 6.99 0.83 3.08
CA VAL A 5 7.12 0.99 1.62
C VAL A 5 7.78 -0.20 0.92
N TRP A 6 8.66 -0.91 1.62
CA TRP A 6 9.48 -1.94 0.99
C TRP A 6 8.63 -3.08 0.39
N TRP A 7 7.60 -3.56 1.12
CA TRP A 7 6.78 -4.67 0.69
C TRP A 7 5.93 -4.34 -0.56
N PRO A 8 5.10 -3.27 -0.57
CA PRO A 8 4.38 -2.88 -1.78
C PRO A 8 5.29 -2.64 -3.00
N ALA A 9 6.49 -2.07 -2.78
CA ALA A 9 7.44 -1.85 -3.86
C ALA A 9 8.03 -3.17 -4.39
N PHE A 10 8.37 -4.09 -3.49
CA PHE A 10 8.86 -5.42 -3.84
C PHE A 10 7.79 -6.23 -4.59
N THR A 11 6.55 -6.26 -4.11
CA THR A 11 5.46 -7.01 -4.76
C THR A 11 5.15 -6.46 -6.14
N LEU A 12 5.20 -5.13 -6.31
CA LEU A 12 5.06 -4.51 -7.62
C LEU A 12 6.19 -4.94 -8.58
N GLY A 13 7.42 -5.09 -8.08
CA GLY A 13 8.55 -5.57 -8.88
C GLY A 13 8.45 -7.06 -9.25
N ALA A 14 7.99 -7.90 -8.33
CA ALA A 14 7.96 -9.36 -8.52
C ALA A 14 6.69 -9.86 -9.24
N TRP A 15 5.52 -9.27 -9.01
CA TRP A 15 4.25 -9.69 -9.64
C TRP A 15 3.66 -8.65 -10.59
N GLY A 16 4.17 -7.42 -10.64
CA GLY A 16 3.59 -6.35 -11.46
C GLY A 16 2.27 -5.80 -10.94
N GLN A 17 1.85 -6.19 -9.72
CA GLN A 17 0.56 -5.82 -9.14
C GLN A 17 0.67 -5.51 -7.65
N LEU A 18 -0.29 -4.72 -7.17
CA LEU A 18 -0.53 -4.52 -5.75
C LEU A 18 -1.52 -5.57 -5.25
N PHE A 19 -1.20 -6.17 -4.12
CA PHE A 19 -2.03 -7.15 -3.46
C PHE A 19 -3.12 -6.50 -2.59
N PHE A 20 -4.13 -7.31 -2.27
CA PHE A 20 -5.29 -6.88 -1.51
C PHE A 20 -4.93 -6.37 -0.11
N ASP A 21 -3.90 -6.92 0.52
CA ASP A 21 -3.41 -6.51 1.85
C ASP A 21 -2.98 -5.04 1.85
N GLN A 22 -2.35 -4.55 0.77
CA GLN A 22 -1.99 -3.14 0.67
C GLN A 22 -3.22 -2.24 0.52
N ILE A 23 -4.18 -2.64 -0.30
CA ILE A 23 -5.43 -1.90 -0.50
C ILE A 23 -6.24 -1.84 0.81
N LEU A 24 -6.38 -2.97 1.51
CA LEU A 24 -7.07 -3.03 2.80
C LEU A 24 -6.31 -2.29 3.91
N THR A 25 -4.98 -2.24 3.85
CA THR A 25 -4.17 -1.42 4.77
C THR A 25 -4.49 0.07 4.62
N VAL A 26 -4.62 0.55 3.37
CA VAL A 26 -5.07 1.92 3.08
C VAL A 26 -6.45 2.18 3.67
N TRP A 27 -7.39 1.25 3.46
CA TRP A 27 -8.73 1.35 4.03
C TRP A 27 -8.71 1.41 5.57
N ALA A 28 -7.95 0.53 6.22
CA ALA A 28 -7.84 0.49 7.68
C ALA A 28 -7.27 1.80 8.24
N ALA A 29 -6.20 2.32 7.62
CA ALA A 29 -5.59 3.57 8.03
C ALA A 29 -6.49 4.79 7.78
N ALA A 30 -7.19 4.83 6.64
CA ALA A 30 -8.14 5.89 6.32
C ALA A 30 -9.31 5.90 7.32
N THR A 31 -9.81 4.73 7.70
CA THR A 31 -10.86 4.55 8.71
C THR A 31 -10.41 5.04 10.08
N ALA A 32 -9.20 4.65 10.53
CA ALA A 32 -8.63 5.14 11.78
C ALA A 32 -8.46 6.67 11.78
N ALA A 33 -7.93 7.23 10.69
CA ALA A 33 -7.79 8.67 10.53
C ALA A 33 -9.14 9.39 10.51
N LEU A 34 -10.18 8.79 9.90
CA LEU A 34 -11.54 9.33 9.90
C LEU A 34 -12.07 9.46 11.33
N PHE A 35 -11.92 8.42 12.15
CA PHE A 35 -12.32 8.49 13.56
C PHE A 35 -11.59 9.61 14.30
N VAL A 36 -10.28 9.77 14.10
CA VAL A 36 -9.53 10.89 14.70
C VAL A 36 -10.11 12.25 14.28
N VAL A 37 -10.44 12.43 13.00
CA VAL A 37 -11.04 13.67 12.46
C VAL A 37 -12.47 13.89 13.01
N LEU A 38 -13.22 12.82 13.26
CA LEU A 38 -14.58 12.89 13.81
C LEU A 38 -14.56 13.23 15.31
N PHE A 39 -13.66 12.63 16.09
CA PHE A 39 -13.58 12.83 17.55
C PHE A 39 -12.89 14.13 17.97
N ARG A 40 -12.04 14.74 17.12
CA ARG A 40 -11.46 16.06 17.41
C ARG A 40 -12.56 17.13 17.39
N ARG A 41 -12.75 17.83 18.53
CA ARG A 41 -13.79 18.85 18.73
C ARG A 41 -13.52 20.21 18.07
N HIS A 42 -12.33 20.46 17.52
CA HIS A 42 -11.97 21.78 16.98
C HIS A 42 -12.44 22.01 15.54
N GLY A 43 -13.13 23.14 15.34
CA GLY A 43 -13.72 23.59 14.08
C GLY A 43 -12.70 24.00 13.01
N GLU A 44 -12.08 23.03 12.36
CA GLU A 44 -11.36 23.28 11.11
C GLU A 44 -12.34 23.31 9.93
N GLN A 45 -12.35 24.40 9.16
CA GLN A 45 -13.12 24.53 7.90
C GLN A 45 -12.83 23.37 6.93
N ARG A 46 -11.65 22.76 7.02
CA ARG A 46 -11.20 21.62 6.19
C ARG A 46 -11.65 20.26 6.72
N ARG A 47 -12.30 20.16 7.89
CA ARG A 47 -12.76 18.90 8.50
C ARG A 47 -13.66 18.10 7.56
N LYS A 48 -14.67 18.76 6.96
CA LYS A 48 -15.60 18.11 6.02
C LYS A 48 -14.88 17.54 4.79
N ARG A 49 -13.94 18.28 4.21
CA ARG A 49 -13.14 17.83 3.06
C ARG A 49 -12.24 16.64 3.41
N ARG A 50 -11.57 16.68 4.58
CA ARG A 50 -10.74 15.57 5.07
C ARG A 50 -11.58 14.33 5.33
N ALA A 51 -12.72 14.47 6.01
CA ALA A 51 -13.64 13.36 6.26
C ALA A 51 -14.16 12.75 4.95
N ALA A 52 -14.57 13.58 3.98
CA ALA A 52 -15.00 13.11 2.67
C ALA A 52 -13.89 12.33 1.93
N ALA A 53 -12.65 12.83 1.93
CA ALA A 53 -11.52 12.13 1.33
C ALA A 53 -11.21 10.79 2.02
N LEU A 54 -11.35 10.72 3.35
CA LEU A 54 -11.10 9.51 4.14
C LEU A 54 -12.23 8.47 4.01
N LEU A 55 -13.41 8.87 3.53
CA LEU A 55 -14.51 7.95 3.22
C LEU A 55 -14.34 7.25 1.86
N VAL A 56 -13.45 7.74 1.00
CA VAL A 56 -13.26 7.20 -0.36
C VAL A 56 -12.93 5.71 -0.36
N PRO A 57 -11.98 5.19 0.46
CA PRO A 57 -11.70 3.75 0.49
C PRO A 57 -12.90 2.91 0.96
N THR A 58 -13.71 3.43 1.88
CA THR A 58 -14.92 2.75 2.34
C THR A 58 -15.99 2.74 1.26
N LEU A 59 -16.16 3.85 0.54
CA LEU A 59 -17.10 3.92 -0.59
C LEU A 59 -16.70 2.93 -1.69
N TRP A 60 -15.41 2.87 -2.02
CA TRP A 60 -14.89 1.88 -2.97
C TRP A 60 -15.20 0.46 -2.52
N LEU A 61 -14.94 0.13 -1.25
CA LEU A 61 -15.16 -1.22 -0.73
C LEU A 61 -16.66 -1.60 -0.77
N VAL A 62 -17.56 -0.65 -0.51
CA VAL A 62 -19.01 -0.88 -0.66
C VAL A 62 -19.38 -1.11 -2.13
N LEU A 63 -18.83 -0.33 -3.05
CA LEU A 63 -19.08 -0.51 -4.49
C LEU A 63 -18.58 -1.88 -4.96
N ALA A 64 -17.38 -2.28 -4.55
CA ALA A 64 -16.79 -3.58 -4.90
C ALA A 64 -17.59 -4.80 -4.39
N ILE A 65 -18.49 -4.61 -3.41
CA ILE A 65 -19.37 -5.67 -2.89
C ILE A 65 -20.71 -5.71 -3.63
N VAL A 66 -21.23 -4.54 -4.03
CA VAL A 66 -22.60 -4.38 -4.51
C VAL A 66 -22.69 -4.38 -6.04
N VAL A 67 -21.63 -3.94 -6.72
CA VAL A 67 -21.57 -3.87 -8.19
C VAL A 67 -21.20 -5.24 -8.74
N GLU A 68 -22.05 -5.78 -9.62
CA GLU A 68 -21.74 -6.99 -10.38
C GLU A 68 -20.79 -6.65 -11.54
N ASP A 69 -19.91 -7.59 -11.87
CA ASP A 69 -18.96 -7.48 -12.99
C ASP A 69 -19.71 -7.71 -14.32
N ASP A 70 -20.41 -6.67 -14.77
CA ASP A 70 -21.26 -6.67 -15.97
C ASP A 70 -20.70 -5.80 -17.11
N GLY A 71 -19.49 -5.23 -16.95
CA GLY A 71 -18.89 -4.29 -17.89
C GLY A 71 -19.61 -2.95 -18.00
N GLY A 72 -20.55 -2.66 -17.10
CA GLY A 72 -21.31 -1.41 -17.06
C GLY A 72 -20.51 -0.22 -16.57
N PHE A 73 -21.12 0.97 -16.58
CA PHE A 73 -20.47 2.20 -16.07
C PHE A 73 -20.05 2.07 -14.59
N LEU A 74 -20.85 1.38 -13.77
CA LEU A 74 -20.57 1.18 -12.36
C LEU A 74 -19.37 0.27 -12.13
N ASP A 75 -19.18 -0.73 -12.98
CA ASP A 75 -18.05 -1.64 -12.97
C ASP A 75 -16.74 -0.88 -13.27
N VAL A 76 -16.70 -0.17 -14.41
CA VAL A 76 -15.56 0.70 -14.79
C VAL A 76 -15.22 1.74 -13.71
N LEU A 77 -16.26 2.35 -13.10
CA LEU A 77 -16.07 3.29 -12.01
C LEU A 77 -15.44 2.63 -10.77
N THR A 78 -15.85 1.41 -10.44
CA THR A 78 -15.35 0.65 -9.29
C THR A 78 -13.89 0.24 -9.49
N GLU A 79 -13.52 -0.25 -10.68
CA GLU A 79 -12.13 -0.54 -11.04
C GLU A 79 -11.25 0.71 -10.98
N THR A 80 -11.69 1.80 -11.61
CA THR A 80 -10.95 3.07 -11.64
C THR A 80 -10.73 3.60 -10.23
N LEU A 81 -11.77 3.55 -9.39
CA LEU A 81 -11.69 3.98 -8.01
C LEU A 81 -10.76 3.08 -7.19
N GLY A 82 -10.74 1.77 -7.44
CA GLY A 82 -9.81 0.82 -6.82
C GLY A 82 -8.36 1.12 -7.16
N GLY A 83 -8.07 1.34 -8.44
CA GLY A 83 -6.75 1.78 -8.90
C GLY A 83 -6.34 3.10 -8.26
N ALA A 84 -7.25 4.07 -8.16
CA ALA A 84 -6.98 5.34 -7.49
C ALA A 84 -6.73 5.18 -5.98
N VAL A 85 -7.50 4.34 -5.29
CA VAL A 85 -7.30 4.02 -3.86
C VAL A 85 -5.95 3.35 -3.65
N ALA A 86 -5.55 2.41 -4.51
CA ALA A 86 -4.25 1.77 -4.41
C ALA A 86 -3.10 2.77 -4.66
N PHE A 87 -3.16 3.51 -5.78
CA PHE A 87 -2.07 4.38 -6.22
C PHE A 87 -1.92 5.64 -5.37
N LEU A 88 -3.02 6.31 -5.02
CA LEU A 88 -3.01 7.54 -4.21
C LEU A 88 -3.07 7.23 -2.71
N GLY A 89 -3.76 6.16 -2.33
CA GLY A 89 -3.95 5.80 -0.95
C GLY A 89 -2.67 5.29 -0.29
N ILE A 90 -1.80 4.56 -0.98
CA ILE A 90 -0.52 4.12 -0.38
C ILE A 90 0.35 5.31 0.03
N PRO A 91 0.67 6.29 -0.85
CA PRO A 91 1.42 7.49 -0.46
C PRO A 91 0.71 8.30 0.63
N ALA A 92 -0.62 8.44 0.54
CA ALA A 92 -1.39 9.17 1.55
C ALA A 92 -1.34 8.49 2.92
N THR A 93 -1.45 7.17 2.95
CA THR A 93 -1.40 6.35 4.16
C THR A 93 -0.01 6.40 4.79
N MET A 94 1.03 6.27 3.98
CA MET A 94 2.41 6.49 4.42
C MET A 94 2.60 7.89 4.99
N TRP A 95 2.05 8.91 4.35
CA TRP A 95 2.11 10.29 4.84
C TRP A 95 1.43 10.46 6.20
N VAL A 96 0.24 9.87 6.38
CA VAL A 96 -0.49 9.90 7.65
C VAL A 96 0.28 9.16 8.74
N LEU A 97 0.73 7.94 8.48
CA LEU A 97 1.53 7.15 9.43
C LEU A 97 2.83 7.87 9.79
N ALA A 98 3.49 8.52 8.82
CA ALA A 98 4.68 9.32 9.07
C ALA A 98 4.40 10.45 10.07
N ARG A 99 3.25 11.12 9.96
CA ARG A 99 2.86 12.19 10.89
C ARG A 99 2.45 11.68 12.27
N ILE A 100 1.90 10.46 12.35
CA ILE A 100 1.54 9.85 13.64
C ILE A 100 2.79 9.40 14.39
N ILE A 101 3.69 8.69 13.70
CA ILE A 101 4.93 8.16 14.29
C ILE A 101 5.94 9.28 14.53
N TRP A 102 5.99 10.27 13.64
CA TRP A 102 6.94 11.37 13.67
C TRP A 102 6.24 12.73 13.55
N PRO A 103 5.62 13.22 14.64
CA PRO A 103 4.84 14.47 14.62
C PRO A 103 5.67 15.69 14.17
N GLU A 104 6.96 15.72 14.48
CA GLU A 104 7.93 16.73 14.02
C GLU A 104 7.96 16.89 12.48
N PHE A 105 7.78 15.78 11.75
CA PHE A 105 7.68 15.79 10.30
C PHE A 105 6.39 16.46 9.80
N GLY A 106 5.32 16.39 10.60
CA GLY A 106 4.01 16.94 10.28
C GLY A 106 3.84 18.42 10.63
N GLU A 107 4.51 18.88 11.68
CA GLU A 107 4.40 20.25 12.22
C GLU A 107 5.33 21.25 11.53
N GLY A 108 6.22 20.77 10.66
CA GLY A 108 7.14 21.64 9.91
C GLY A 108 8.34 22.12 10.74
N SER A 109 8.67 21.42 11.84
CA SER A 109 9.87 21.71 12.64
C SER A 109 11.18 21.38 11.89
N LEU A 110 11.11 20.55 10.85
CA LEU A 110 12.25 20.18 10.01
C LEU A 110 12.54 21.21 8.93
N SER A 111 13.83 21.51 8.74
CA SER A 111 14.27 22.30 7.59
C SER A 111 13.91 21.62 6.26
N PRO A 112 13.63 22.39 5.19
CA PRO A 112 13.27 21.82 3.89
C PRO A 112 14.30 20.81 3.37
N ALA A 113 15.58 21.06 3.59
CA ALA A 113 16.67 20.17 3.20
C ALA A 113 16.60 18.80 3.92
N ARG A 114 16.37 18.78 5.24
CA ARG A 114 16.23 17.53 6.00
C ARG A 114 14.99 16.76 5.58
N ARG A 115 13.87 17.46 5.34
CA ARG A 115 12.64 16.84 4.84
C ARG A 115 12.86 16.18 3.47
N LEU A 116 13.56 16.86 2.57
CA LEU A 116 13.92 16.31 1.26
C LEU A 116 14.83 15.08 1.40
N LEU A 117 15.80 15.12 2.32
CA LEU A 117 16.69 13.98 2.59
C LEU A 117 15.92 12.75 3.06
N VAL A 118 14.95 12.92 3.98
CA VAL A 118 14.11 11.80 4.45
C VAL A 118 13.25 11.24 3.31
N ILE A 119 12.65 12.10 2.50
CA ILE A 119 11.85 11.66 1.34
C ILE A 119 12.75 10.90 0.36
N ALA A 120 13.93 11.42 0.05
CA ALA A 120 14.90 10.78 -0.82
C ALA A 120 15.31 9.40 -0.30
N LEU A 121 15.53 9.25 1.02
CA LEU A 121 15.85 7.98 1.66
C LEU A 121 14.69 6.96 1.56
N VAL A 122 13.45 7.39 1.77
CA VAL A 122 12.29 6.51 1.63
C VAL A 122 12.13 6.06 0.16
N LEU A 123 12.31 6.99 -0.79
CA LEU A 123 12.24 6.70 -2.22
C LEU A 123 13.37 5.77 -2.68
N SER A 124 14.59 5.93 -2.14
CA SER A 124 15.71 5.06 -2.49
C SER A 124 15.48 3.63 -2.01
N ILE A 125 14.92 3.45 -0.80
CA ILE A 125 14.56 2.12 -0.30
C ILE A 125 13.43 1.52 -1.13
N ALA A 126 12.40 2.30 -1.47
CA ALA A 126 11.33 1.83 -2.35
C ALA A 126 11.87 1.37 -3.72
N ALA A 127 12.75 2.16 -4.34
CA ALA A 127 13.39 1.80 -5.60
C ALA A 127 14.25 0.53 -5.48
N ALA A 128 15.04 0.41 -4.40
CA ALA A 128 15.84 -0.79 -4.14
C ALA A 128 14.95 -2.03 -3.95
N SER A 129 13.87 -1.92 -3.19
CA SER A 129 12.91 -3.01 -3.00
C SER A 129 12.21 -3.42 -4.30
N TYR A 130 11.85 -2.47 -5.15
CA TYR A 130 11.31 -2.77 -6.48
C TYR A 130 12.33 -3.53 -7.34
N LEU A 131 13.58 -3.08 -7.38
CA LEU A 131 14.65 -3.76 -8.11
C LEU A 131 14.90 -5.17 -7.57
N LEU A 132 14.83 -5.37 -6.25
CA LEU A 132 14.90 -6.70 -5.64
C LEU A 132 13.72 -7.58 -6.09
N GLY A 133 12.51 -7.03 -6.21
CA GLY A 133 11.34 -7.75 -6.72
C GLY A 133 11.53 -8.19 -8.17
N VAL A 134 12.00 -7.29 -9.04
CA VAL A 134 12.29 -7.62 -10.46
C VAL A 134 13.36 -8.71 -10.59
N ASN A 135 14.34 -8.73 -9.68
CA ASN A 135 15.46 -9.66 -9.69
C ASN A 135 15.29 -10.81 -8.67
N HIS A 136 14.05 -11.10 -8.24
CA HIS A 136 13.79 -12.07 -7.16
C HIS A 136 14.39 -13.45 -7.43
N ALA A 137 14.39 -13.91 -8.69
CA ALA A 137 14.89 -15.22 -9.10
C ALA A 137 16.40 -15.43 -8.84
N ALA A 138 17.16 -14.34 -8.62
CA ALA A 138 18.60 -14.41 -8.32
C ALA A 138 18.90 -14.80 -6.86
N PHE A 139 17.93 -14.68 -5.94
CA PHE A 139 18.15 -14.92 -4.51
C PHE A 139 16.98 -15.58 -3.76
N LEU A 140 15.80 -15.68 -4.38
CA LEU A 140 14.63 -16.39 -3.86
C LEU A 140 14.20 -17.48 -4.82
N THR A 141 13.70 -18.57 -4.24
CA THR A 141 13.12 -19.70 -4.96
C THR A 141 11.59 -19.64 -4.91
N CYS A 142 10.93 -20.41 -5.77
CA CYS A 142 9.47 -20.57 -5.72
C CYS A 142 9.01 -21.13 -4.35
N ASP A 143 9.84 -21.94 -3.69
CA ASP A 143 9.51 -22.53 -2.38
C ASP A 143 9.48 -21.47 -1.28
N ASP A 144 10.37 -20.48 -1.32
CA ASP A 144 10.36 -19.36 -0.34
C ASP A 144 9.04 -18.57 -0.39
N PHE A 145 8.48 -18.39 -1.59
CA PHE A 145 7.19 -17.74 -1.77
C PHE A 145 6.03 -18.62 -1.29
N THR A 146 6.02 -19.90 -1.64
CA THR A 146 4.93 -20.81 -1.25
C THR A 146 4.91 -21.10 0.26
N ILE A 147 6.07 -21.28 0.89
CA ILE A 147 6.20 -21.46 2.34
C ILE A 147 5.72 -20.22 3.10
N SER A 148 5.98 -19.03 2.57
CA SER A 148 5.48 -17.78 3.15
C SER A 148 3.98 -17.53 2.88
N GLY A 149 3.30 -18.47 2.21
CA GLY A 149 1.87 -18.40 1.90
C GLY A 149 1.54 -17.51 0.69
N ASN A 150 2.53 -17.14 -0.10
CA ASN A 150 2.37 -16.38 -1.34
C ASN A 150 2.30 -17.33 -2.55
N SER A 151 1.68 -16.87 -3.64
CA SER A 151 1.82 -17.54 -4.93
C SER A 151 3.20 -17.28 -5.51
N ALA A 152 3.76 -18.28 -6.20
CA ALA A 152 5.05 -18.14 -6.85
C ALA A 152 4.97 -17.07 -7.97
N PRO A 153 5.86 -16.04 -7.98
CA PRO A 153 5.89 -15.05 -9.04
C PRO A 153 6.36 -15.65 -10.37
N ALA A 154 6.00 -15.00 -11.48
CA ALA A 154 6.42 -15.44 -12.80
C ALA A 154 7.95 -15.36 -12.94
N GLY A 155 8.56 -16.43 -13.46
CA GLY A 155 10.02 -16.50 -13.65
C GLY A 155 10.82 -16.87 -12.40
N CYS A 156 10.16 -17.35 -11.33
CA CYS A 156 10.85 -17.86 -10.15
C CYS A 156 11.68 -19.11 -10.47
N THR A 157 12.79 -19.28 -9.76
CA THR A 157 13.64 -20.48 -9.84
C THR A 157 13.07 -21.56 -8.92
N PRO A 158 12.84 -22.79 -9.40
CA PRO A 158 12.39 -23.89 -8.54
C PRO A 158 13.37 -24.10 -7.37
N GLY A 159 12.82 -24.39 -6.19
CA GLY A 159 13.65 -24.79 -5.05
C GLY A 159 14.31 -26.15 -5.29
N ALA A 160 15.31 -26.47 -4.47
CA ALA A 160 15.89 -27.81 -4.49
C ALA A 160 14.79 -28.83 -4.11
N PRO A 161 14.70 -29.98 -4.81
CA PRO A 161 13.69 -30.98 -4.49
C PRO A 161 13.80 -31.38 -3.01
N SER A 162 12.72 -31.15 -2.28
CA SER A 162 12.63 -31.57 -0.88
C SER A 162 12.57 -33.10 -0.84
N PRO A 163 13.44 -33.79 -0.07
CA PRO A 163 13.46 -35.26 -0.01
C PRO A 163 12.21 -35.89 0.66
N LEU A 164 11.17 -35.11 0.92
CA LEU A 164 9.94 -35.51 1.59
C LEU A 164 8.71 -35.56 0.65
N SER A 165 8.84 -35.23 -0.64
CA SER A 165 7.72 -35.26 -1.60
C SER A 165 7.43 -36.65 -2.21
N ASP A 166 8.16 -37.69 -1.81
CA ASP A 166 8.00 -39.08 -2.30
C ASP A 166 7.39 -40.04 -1.25
N GLN A 167 6.68 -39.54 -0.22
CA GLN A 167 5.92 -40.39 0.73
C GLN A 167 4.43 -40.08 0.74
#